data_AF-E8QZD8-F1
#
_entry.id   AF-E8QZD8-F1
#
_cell.length_a   1.000
_cell.length_b   1.000
_cell.length_c   1.000
_cell.angle_alpha   90.00
_cell.angle_beta   90.00
_cell.angle_gamma   90.00
#
_symmetry.space_group_name_H-M   'P 1'
#
loop_
_entity.id
_entity.type
_entity.pdbx_description
1 polymer ?
#
loop_
_entity_poly.entity_id
_entity_poly.type
_entity_poly.pdbx_seq_one_letter_code
_entity_poly.pdbx_strand_id
1 'polypeptide(L)'
;MPMISTTPPRPLTSLKLPGEYDGLEGLIEIDLQALVHVLASQAHERLRLTPRQRDALETNLWNRLVTAVNETMEPFTIENR
;
A
#
# COMPACT_ATOMS: atom_id res chain seq x y z
N MET A 1 5.65 -23.06 -20.60
CA MET A 1 4.79 -21.98 -20.08
C MET A 1 5.64 -21.08 -19.22
N PRO A 2 5.83 -19.78 -19.51
CA PRO A 2 6.50 -18.92 -18.55
C PRO A 2 5.49 -18.53 -17.48
N MET A 3 5.81 -18.83 -16.22
CA MET A 3 5.13 -18.25 -15.08
C MET A 3 5.48 -16.77 -15.08
N ILE A 4 4.47 -15.92 -15.21
CA ILE A 4 4.62 -14.48 -15.07
C ILE A 4 4.85 -14.26 -13.57
N SER A 5 6.12 -14.19 -13.17
CA SER A 5 6.46 -13.69 -11.84
C SER A 5 6.11 -12.21 -11.83
N THR A 6 4.85 -11.89 -11.54
CA THR A 6 4.43 -10.55 -11.17
C THR A 6 5.02 -10.28 -9.79
N THR A 7 6.31 -9.98 -9.74
CA THR A 7 6.95 -9.46 -8.53
C THR A 7 6.16 -8.20 -8.16
N PRO A 8 5.48 -8.17 -7.00
CA PRO A 8 4.76 -6.98 -6.60
C PRO A 8 5.76 -5.81 -6.51
N PRO A 9 5.39 -4.61 -6.96
CA PRO A 9 6.23 -3.44 -6.78
C PRO A 9 6.59 -3.34 -5.30
N ARG A 10 7.89 -3.44 -5.03
CA ARG A 10 8.44 -3.39 -3.67
C ARG A 10 7.91 -2.10 -3.01
N PRO A 11 7.31 -2.16 -1.81
CA PRO A 11 6.73 -0.97 -1.18
C PRO A 11 7.82 0.08 -0.99
N LEU A 12 7.64 1.26 -1.59
CA LEU A 12 8.57 2.40 -1.47
C LEU A 12 8.46 3.06 -0.08
N THR A 13 7.29 2.92 0.56
CA THR A 13 7.02 3.37 1.93
C THR A 13 6.51 2.19 2.74
N SER A 14 7.13 1.91 3.88
CA SER A 14 6.69 0.85 4.80
C SER A 14 5.65 1.38 5.79
N LEU A 15 4.66 0.54 6.07
CA LEU A 15 3.76 0.74 7.20
C LEU A 15 4.58 0.66 8.49
N LYS A 16 4.33 1.58 9.41
CA LYS A 16 4.97 1.65 10.72
C LYS A 16 3.88 1.87 11.75
N LEU A 17 3.53 0.82 12.47
CA LEU A 17 2.59 0.89 13.56
C LEU A 17 3.35 0.96 14.90
N PRO A 18 2.72 1.49 15.97
CA PRO A 18 3.24 1.36 17.32
C PRO A 18 3.45 -0.10 17.70
N GLY A 19 4.42 -0.38 18.57
CA GLY A 19 4.82 -1.76 18.94
C GLY A 19 3.70 -2.64 19.50
N GLU A 20 2.65 -2.04 20.07
CA GLU A 20 1.44 -2.75 20.51
C GLU A 20 0.60 -3.34 19.35
N TYR A 21 0.89 -2.96 18.11
CA TYR A 21 0.26 -3.42 16.88
C TYR A 21 1.22 -4.09 15.89
N ASP A 22 2.46 -4.42 16.27
CA ASP A 22 3.44 -5.09 15.38
C ASP A 22 2.86 -6.35 14.71
N GLY A 23 2.02 -7.11 15.43
CA GLY A 23 1.35 -8.29 14.91
C GLY A 23 0.30 -8.02 13.83
N LEU A 24 -0.13 -6.76 13.66
CA LEU A 24 -1.12 -6.33 12.66
C LEU A 24 -0.48 -5.68 11.44
N GLU A 25 0.80 -5.28 11.50
CA GLU A 25 1.47 -4.58 10.39
C GLU A 25 1.35 -5.37 9.09
N GLY A 26 1.75 -6.64 9.09
CA GLY A 26 1.69 -7.46 7.89
C GLY A 26 0.26 -7.70 7.37
N LEU A 27 -0.73 -7.80 8.27
CA LEU A 27 -2.12 -7.97 7.88
C LEU A 27 -2.67 -6.70 7.20
N ILE A 28 -2.43 -5.55 7.82
CA ILE A 28 -2.85 -4.25 7.28
C ILE A 28 -2.10 -3.96 5.97
N GLU A 29 -0.83 -4.34 5.87
CA GLU A 29 -0.04 -4.22 4.64
C GLU A 29 -0.69 -4.99 3.48
N ILE A 30 -1.07 -6.25 3.72
CA ILE A 30 -1.75 -7.10 2.73
C ILE A 30 -3.08 -6.50 2.29
N ASP A 31 -3.89 -6.03 3.24
CA ASP A 31 -5.21 -5.46 2.95
C ASP A 31 -5.09 -4.14 2.17
N LEU A 32 -4.13 -3.28 2.53
CA LEU A 32 -3.85 -2.05 1.80
C LEU A 32 -3.36 -2.34 0.38
N GLN A 33 -2.48 -3.34 0.20
CA GLN A 33 -2.03 -3.76 -1.13
C GLN A 33 -3.20 -4.25 -1.99
N ALA A 34 -4.10 -5.06 -1.42
CA ALA A 34 -5.28 -5.55 -2.12
C ALA A 34 -6.20 -4.39 -2.54
N LEU A 35 -6.45 -3.43 -1.66
CA LEU A 35 -7.28 -2.26 -1.94
C LEU A 35 -6.68 -1.38 -3.03
N VAL A 36 -5.37 -1.10 -2.96
CA VAL A 36 -4.62 -0.36 -3.98
C VAL A 36 -4.73 -1.05 -5.34
N HIS A 37 -4.50 -2.37 -5.38
CA HIS A 37 -4.53 -3.15 -6.61
C HIS A 37 -5.92 -3.15 -7.25
N VAL A 38 -6.98 -3.34 -6.46
CA VAL A 38 -8.37 -3.31 -6.95
C VAL A 38 -8.71 -1.93 -7.51
N LEU A 39 -8.39 -0.85 -6.80
CA LEU A 39 -8.66 0.51 -7.25
C LEU A 39 -7.92 0.84 -8.55
N ALA A 40 -6.63 0.51 -8.63
CA ALA A 40 -5.84 0.81 -9.81
C ALA A 40 -6.26 -0.04 -11.02
N SER A 41 -6.65 -1.31 -10.81
CA SER A 41 -7.17 -2.17 -11.86
C SER A 41 -8.50 -1.63 -12.40
N GLN A 42 -9.42 -1.23 -11.52
CA GLN A 42 -10.69 -0.63 -11.95
C GLN A 42 -10.48 0.72 -12.65
N ALA A 43 -9.55 1.54 -12.18
CA ALA A 43 -9.20 2.80 -12.83
C ALA A 43 -8.58 2.55 -14.21
N HIS A 44 -7.73 1.53 -14.36
CA HIS A 44 -7.17 1.13 -15.64
C HIS A 44 -8.27 0.78 -16.66
N GLU A 45 -9.23 -0.04 -16.26
CA GLU A 45 -10.35 -0.44 -17.11
C GLU A 45 -11.29 0.72 -17.45
N ARG A 46 -11.69 1.50 -16.44
CA ARG A 46 -12.73 2.54 -16.60
C ARG A 46 -12.20 3.84 -17.22
N LEU A 47 -10.96 4.21 -16.91
CA LEU A 47 -10.33 5.45 -17.40
C LEU A 47 -9.37 5.19 -18.57
N ARG A 48 -9.24 3.94 -19.01
CA ARG A 48 -8.34 3.51 -20.09
C ARG A 48 -6.90 3.96 -19.86
N LEU A 49 -6.42 3.81 -18.62
CA LEU A 49 -5.04 4.17 -18.29
C LEU A 49 -4.08 3.30 -19.10
N THR A 50 -2.93 3.84 -19.50
CA THR A 50 -1.83 3.01 -19.98
C THR A 50 -1.27 2.15 -18.83
N PRO A 51 -0.55 1.05 -19.11
CA PRO A 51 0.10 0.25 -18.07
C PRO A 51 0.99 1.10 -17.15
N ARG A 52 1.78 2.02 -17.71
CA ARG A 52 2.61 2.94 -16.92
C ARG A 52 1.80 3.85 -15.99
N GLN A 53 0.65 4.34 -16.45
CA GLN A 53 -0.23 5.17 -15.62
C GLN A 53 -0.90 4.35 -14.50
N ARG A 54 -1.24 3.09 -14.77
CA ARG A 54 -1.73 2.16 -13.74
C ARG A 54 -0.65 1.91 -12.68
N ASP A 55 0.58 1.58 -13.08
CA ASP A 55 1.68 1.32 -12.14
C ASP A 55 2.01 2.57 -11.29
N ALA A 56 2.00 3.75 -11.94
CA ALA A 56 2.15 5.02 -11.24
C ALA A 56 0.99 5.29 -10.27
N LEU A 57 -0.24 4.91 -10.62
CA LEU A 57 -1.40 5.03 -9.74
C LEU A 57 -1.30 4.07 -8.55
N GLU A 58 -0.94 2.79 -8.77
CA GLU A 58 -0.70 1.82 -7.68
C GLU A 58 0.35 2.37 -6.69
N THR A 59 1.48 2.85 -7.22
CA THR A 59 2.55 3.41 -6.40
C THR A 59 2.10 4.64 -5.59
N ASN A 60 1.37 5.56 -6.23
CA ASN A 60 0.89 6.77 -5.56
C ASN A 60 -0.16 6.47 -4.49
N LEU A 61 -1.09 5.55 -4.76
CA LEU A 61 -2.11 5.14 -3.79
C LEU A 61 -1.45 4.47 -2.59
N TRP A 62 -0.52 3.53 -2.83
CA TRP A 62 0.26 2.88 -1.78
C TRP A 62 0.92 3.88 -0.85
N ASN A 63 1.77 4.76 -1.42
CA ASN A 63 2.53 5.73 -0.64
C ASN A 63 1.60 6.63 0.17
N ARG A 64 0.52 7.14 -0.44
CA ARG A 64 -0.42 8.03 0.25
C ARG A 64 -1.17 7.35 1.38
N LEU A 65 -1.62 6.11 1.19
CA LEU A 65 -2.35 5.38 2.21
C LEU A 65 -1.44 5.04 3.40
N VAL A 66 -0.24 4.51 3.11
CA VAL A 66 0.73 4.18 4.17
C VAL A 66 1.16 5.44 4.92
N THR A 67 1.47 6.53 4.22
CA THR A 67 1.79 7.81 4.87
C THR A 67 0.63 8.28 5.75
N ALA A 68 -0.61 8.25 5.26
CA ALA A 68 -1.77 8.67 6.04
C ALA A 68 -1.96 7.81 7.31
N VAL A 69 -1.77 6.50 7.22
CA VAL A 69 -1.83 5.62 8.40
C VAL A 69 -0.71 5.95 9.37
N ASN A 70 0.54 6.05 8.89
CA ASN A 70 1.70 6.35 9.72
C ASN A 70 1.54 7.71 10.45
N GLU A 71 1.16 8.77 9.72
CA GLU A 71 0.93 10.11 10.30
C GLU A 71 -0.23 10.12 11.29
N THR A 72 -1.29 9.33 11.03
CA THR A 72 -2.42 9.20 11.95
C THR A 72 -2.01 8.50 13.24
N MET A 73 -1.14 7.49 13.16
CA MET A 73 -0.69 6.72 14.32
C MET A 73 0.42 7.42 15.10
N GLU A 74 1.25 8.24 14.45
CA GLU A 74 2.39 8.96 15.04
C GLU A 74 2.09 9.62 16.40
N PRO A 75 1.03 10.44 16.57
CA PRO A 75 0.74 11.08 17.86
C PRO A 75 0.34 10.10 18.97
N PHE A 76 -0.17 8.92 18.61
CA PHE A 76 -0.58 7.88 19.58
C PHE A 76 0.58 6.96 19.97
N THR A 77 1.69 7.01 19.23
CA THR A 77 2.93 6.26 19.54
C THR A 77 3.71 6.79 20.76
N ILE A 78 3.30 7.92 21.35
CA ILE A 78 4.12 8.69 22.31
C ILE A 78 4.14 8.10 23.74
N GLU A 79 3.24 7.18 24.11
CA GLU A 79 3.10 6.78 25.52
C GLU A 79 3.74 5.42 25.85
N ASN A 80 5.03 5.22 25.54
CA ASN A 80 5.83 4.08 26.03
C ASN A 80 7.36 4.30 26.01
N ARG A 81 7.83 5.52 26.28
CA ARG A 81 9.26 5.81 26.42
C ARG A 81 9.66 6.27 27.81
#